data_AF-S8E6Q4-F1
#
_entry.id   AF-S8E6Q4-F1
#
_cell.length_a   1.000
_cell.length_b   1.000
_cell.length_c   1.000
_cell.angle_alpha   90.00
_cell.angle_beta   90.00
_cell.angle_gamma   90.00
#
_symmetry.space_group_name_H-M   'P 1'
#
loop_
_entity.id
_entity.type
_entity.pdbx_description
1 polymer ?
#
loop_
_entity_poly.entity_id
_entity_poly.type
_entity_poly.pdbx_seq_one_letter_code
_entity_poly.pdbx_strand_id
1 'polypeptide(L)'
;MATLRHLCMFHKLKCVDIVTEMSIVLDDDALRDLVMSWPRLETMKLISNSDAGDPLRQQTRATLRGLVHIVQYCPSLGSLGIHVDTSESDILVGPATPLLPDAPHCNSRIQRVSFSRSLLLGDPAMIGAFLLAIFPNLTHIALGWSEYDELEEWEPVCDAMQALRMESQKEDELSTTPTDA
;
A
#
# COMPACT_ATOMS: atom_id res chain seq x y z
N MET A 1 19.45 -6.46 -15.50
CA MET A 1 18.62 -6.13 -14.33
C MET A 1 19.10 -4.81 -13.77
N ALA A 2 18.25 -3.78 -13.76
CA ALA A 2 18.61 -2.49 -13.19
C ALA A 2 18.43 -2.55 -11.67
N THR A 3 19.50 -2.31 -10.91
CA THR A 3 19.44 -2.33 -9.44
C THR A 3 19.24 -0.93 -8.90
N LEU A 4 18.14 -0.69 -8.18
CA LEU A 4 17.84 0.61 -7.53
C LEU A 4 18.79 0.94 -6.37
N ARG A 5 19.65 0.01 -5.96
CA ARG A 5 20.61 0.15 -4.84
C ARG A 5 21.49 1.38 -4.91
N HIS A 6 21.86 1.85 -6.10
CA HIS A 6 22.68 3.07 -6.24
C HIS A 6 21.92 4.34 -5.83
N LEU A 7 20.58 4.31 -5.89
CA LEU A 7 19.75 5.44 -5.48
C LEU A 7 19.68 5.58 -3.94
N CYS A 8 20.06 4.55 -3.17
CA CYS A 8 20.18 4.60 -1.71
C CYS A 8 21.14 5.69 -1.21
N MET A 9 22.06 6.17 -2.05
CA MET A 9 23.01 7.23 -1.69
C MET A 9 22.36 8.61 -1.51
N PHE A 10 21.13 8.80 -2.01
CA PHE A 10 20.43 10.08 -1.97
C PHE A 10 19.53 10.22 -0.72
N HIS A 11 20.13 10.42 0.46
CA HIS A 11 19.40 10.48 1.73
C HIS A 11 18.42 11.67 1.89
N LYS A 12 18.48 12.65 0.99
CA LYS A 12 17.59 13.83 0.99
C LYS A 12 16.51 13.76 -0.09
N LEU A 13 16.36 12.60 -0.71
CA LEU A 13 15.45 12.42 -1.82
C LEU A 13 14.00 12.47 -1.33
N LYS A 14 13.21 13.34 -1.98
CA LYS A 14 11.80 13.58 -1.65
C LYS A 14 10.83 12.97 -2.65
N CYS A 15 11.25 12.81 -3.89
CA CYS A 15 10.42 12.31 -4.97
C CYS A 15 11.21 11.28 -5.78
N VAL A 16 10.73 10.04 -5.78
CA VAL A 16 11.10 9.02 -6.77
C VAL A 16 9.90 8.84 -7.68
N ASP A 17 10.08 9.08 -8.98
CA ASP A 17 9.09 8.75 -10.01
C ASP A 17 9.81 7.99 -11.13
N ILE A 18 9.69 6.67 -11.10
CA ILE A 18 10.28 5.77 -12.09
C ILE A 18 9.14 5.02 -12.76
N VAL A 19 8.90 5.37 -14.02
CA VAL A 19 7.99 4.67 -14.92
C VAL A 19 8.84 4.06 -16.03
N THR A 20 8.78 2.74 -16.21
CA THR A 20 9.66 2.04 -17.16
C THR A 20 8.96 0.83 -17.76
N GLU A 21 9.33 0.50 -18.99
CA GLU A 21 8.92 -0.75 -19.67
C GLU A 21 9.68 -1.98 -19.15
N MET A 22 10.68 -1.78 -18.27
CA MET A 22 11.47 -2.86 -17.69
C MET A 22 10.87 -3.36 -16.38
N SER A 23 10.93 -4.67 -16.15
CA SER A 23 10.50 -5.26 -14.88
C SER A 23 11.33 -4.71 -13.70
N ILE A 24 10.67 -4.02 -12.78
CA ILE A 24 11.24 -3.66 -11.48
C ILE A 24 10.99 -4.85 -10.55
N VAL A 25 12.03 -5.63 -10.26
CA VAL A 25 11.95 -6.72 -9.29
C VAL A 25 12.29 -6.14 -7.92
N LEU A 26 11.28 -6.03 -7.07
CA LEU A 26 11.41 -5.59 -5.69
C LEU A 26 10.77 -6.62 -4.77
N ASP A 27 11.50 -7.09 -3.77
CA ASP A 27 10.98 -7.87 -2.65
C ASP A 27 10.91 -7.01 -1.37
N ASP A 28 10.35 -7.56 -0.29
CA ASP A 28 10.16 -6.82 0.97
C ASP A 28 11.49 -6.32 1.57
N ASP A 29 12.57 -7.11 1.46
CA ASP A 29 13.90 -6.74 1.95
C ASP A 29 14.52 -5.62 1.12
N ALA A 30 14.46 -5.71 -0.22
CA ALA A 30 14.93 -4.65 -1.10
C ALA A 30 14.10 -3.37 -0.93
N LEU A 31 12.78 -3.49 -0.76
CA LEU A 31 11.91 -2.35 -0.46
C LEU A 31 12.32 -1.68 0.84
N ARG A 32 12.55 -2.46 1.90
CA ARG A 32 13.03 -1.99 3.20
C ARG A 32 14.33 -1.20 3.07
N ASP A 33 15.34 -1.76 2.40
CA ASP A 33 16.65 -1.11 2.21
C ASP A 33 16.53 0.23 1.46
N LEU A 34 15.63 0.32 0.47
CA LEU A 34 15.37 1.55 -0.27
C LEU A 34 14.74 2.61 0.64
N VAL A 35 13.65 2.27 1.34
CA VAL A 35 12.92 3.27 2.15
C VAL A 35 13.70 3.70 3.39
N MET A 36 14.52 2.82 3.97
CA MET A 36 15.47 3.19 5.03
C MET A 36 16.49 4.23 4.55
N SER A 37 16.83 4.21 3.27
CA SER A 37 17.77 5.14 2.67
C SER A 37 17.15 6.51 2.34
N TRP A 38 15.81 6.60 2.28
CA TRP A 38 15.07 7.81 1.89
C TRP A 38 14.06 8.27 2.95
N PRO A 39 14.48 8.61 4.18
CA PRO A 39 13.55 8.90 5.27
C PRO A 39 12.70 10.18 5.08
N ARG A 40 13.03 10.99 4.06
CA ARG A 40 12.32 12.24 3.73
C ARG A 40 11.45 12.12 2.48
N LEU A 41 11.15 10.89 2.05
CA LEU A 41 10.37 10.65 0.86
C LEU A 41 8.93 11.15 1.06
N GLU A 42 8.47 11.94 0.10
CA GLU A 42 7.13 12.54 0.02
C GLU A 42 6.31 11.88 -1.11
N THR A 43 6.98 11.48 -2.19
CA THR A 43 6.38 10.77 -3.32
C THR A 43 7.24 9.59 -3.73
N MET A 44 6.64 8.41 -3.87
CA MET A 44 7.27 7.20 -4.37
C MET A 44 6.42 6.57 -5.45
N LYS A 45 6.95 6.46 -6.67
CA LYS A 45 6.32 5.75 -7.78
C LYS A 45 7.36 4.86 -8.43
N LEU A 46 7.12 3.56 -8.39
CA LEU A 46 7.92 2.52 -9.04
C LEU A 46 6.97 1.69 -9.91
N ILE A 47 6.78 2.14 -11.15
CA ILE A 47 5.80 1.58 -12.07
C ILE A 47 6.53 0.89 -13.21
N SER A 48 6.32 -0.41 -13.30
CA SER A 48 6.72 -1.22 -14.46
C SER A 48 5.51 -1.37 -15.39
N ASN A 49 5.60 -0.84 -16.61
CA ASN A 49 4.57 -0.90 -17.64
C ASN A 49 4.73 -2.08 -18.59
N SER A 50 5.68 -3.00 -18.35
CA SER A 50 6.05 -4.02 -19.33
C SER A 50 4.83 -4.70 -19.98
N ASP A 51 4.50 -4.28 -21.20
CA ASP A 51 3.34 -4.71 -21.99
C ASP A 51 3.51 -6.12 -22.59
N ALA A 52 4.41 -6.92 -22.04
CA ALA A 52 4.81 -8.20 -22.59
C ALA A 52 3.82 -9.33 -22.23
N GLY A 53 2.51 -9.14 -22.48
CA GLY A 53 1.46 -10.16 -22.64
C GLY A 53 1.32 -11.28 -21.58
N ASP A 54 2.10 -11.23 -20.51
CA ASP A 54 2.26 -12.29 -19.54
C ASP A 54 2.11 -11.68 -18.14
N PRO A 55 0.92 -11.78 -17.53
CA PRO A 55 0.66 -11.24 -16.21
C PRO A 55 1.60 -11.82 -15.13
N LEU A 56 2.18 -13.01 -15.35
CA LEU A 56 3.15 -13.62 -14.42
C LEU A 56 4.51 -12.90 -14.40
N ARG A 57 4.84 -12.12 -15.45
CA ARG A 57 6.09 -11.34 -15.50
C ARG A 57 5.99 -9.98 -14.81
N GLN A 58 4.78 -9.54 -14.49
CA GLN A 58 4.52 -8.30 -13.76
C GLN A 58 4.51 -8.51 -12.24
N GLN A 59 4.75 -9.74 -11.78
CA GLN A 59 4.75 -10.08 -10.38
C GLN A 59 5.95 -9.45 -9.67
N THR A 60 5.70 -8.33 -9.00
CA THR A 60 6.56 -7.88 -7.91
C THR A 60 6.63 -8.99 -6.84
N ARG A 61 7.69 -8.99 -6.04
CA ARG A 61 7.78 -9.85 -4.86
C ARG A 61 7.49 -9.07 -3.57
N ALA A 62 7.26 -7.77 -3.68
CA ALA A 62 6.88 -6.92 -2.57
C ALA A 62 5.45 -7.25 -2.18
N THR A 63 5.26 -7.68 -0.95
CA THR A 63 3.97 -8.08 -0.40
C THR A 63 3.32 -6.90 0.34
N LEU A 64 2.08 -7.10 0.79
CA LEU A 64 1.41 -6.17 1.70
C LEU A 64 2.24 -5.92 2.98
N ARG A 65 3.04 -6.89 3.46
CA ARG A 65 3.93 -6.72 4.62
C ARG A 65 5.06 -5.74 4.33
N GLY A 66 5.61 -5.76 3.12
CA GLY A 66 6.62 -4.80 2.69
C GLY A 66 6.15 -3.34 2.81
N LEU A 67 4.86 -3.07 2.65
CA LEU A 67 4.29 -1.73 2.80
C LEU A 67 4.45 -1.18 4.24
N VAL A 68 4.54 -2.05 5.25
CA VAL A 68 4.79 -1.64 6.64
C VAL A 68 6.15 -0.93 6.77
N HIS A 69 7.15 -1.35 5.99
CA HIS A 69 8.44 -0.67 6.00
C HIS A 69 8.33 0.76 5.43
N ILE A 70 7.45 1.00 4.46
CA ILE A 70 7.25 2.32 3.87
C ILE A 70 6.72 3.29 4.92
N VAL A 71 5.66 2.91 5.64
CA VAL A 71 5.08 3.75 6.69
C VAL A 71 6.03 3.94 7.87
N GLN A 72 6.89 2.95 8.13
CA GLN A 72 7.87 3.02 9.21
C GLN A 72 9.02 3.99 8.93
N TYR A 73 9.58 3.96 7.71
CA TYR A 73 10.78 4.74 7.40
C TYR A 73 10.47 6.05 6.64
N CYS A 74 9.32 6.16 5.98
CA CYS A 74 8.92 7.32 5.18
C CYS A 74 7.62 7.97 5.72
N PRO A 75 7.63 8.56 6.93
CA PRO A 75 6.41 9.11 7.56
C PRO A 75 5.85 10.35 6.84
N SER A 76 6.63 10.98 5.95
CA SER A 76 6.19 12.14 5.16
C SER A 76 5.55 11.78 3.83
N LEU A 77 5.50 10.48 3.48
CA LEU A 77 4.99 10.02 2.19
C LEU A 77 3.52 10.41 2.04
N GLY A 78 3.17 11.13 0.98
CA GLY A 78 1.79 11.49 0.65
C GLY A 78 1.27 10.80 -0.61
N SER A 79 2.16 10.20 -1.40
CA SER A 79 1.85 9.61 -2.69
C SER A 79 2.67 8.33 -2.90
N LEU A 80 1.97 7.20 -3.10
CA LEU A 80 2.57 5.88 -3.31
C LEU A 80 2.02 5.24 -4.58
N GLY A 81 2.90 4.79 -5.47
CA GLY A 81 2.61 3.97 -6.63
C GLY A 81 3.59 2.81 -6.70
N ILE A 82 3.12 1.58 -6.55
CA ILE A 82 3.99 0.39 -6.54
C ILE A 82 3.19 -0.84 -6.92
N HIS A 83 3.82 -1.81 -7.57
CA HIS A 83 3.25 -3.15 -7.68
C HIS A 83 3.24 -3.83 -6.32
N VAL A 84 2.20 -4.59 -5.99
CA VAL A 84 2.10 -5.36 -4.74
C VAL A 84 1.54 -6.76 -4.99
N ASP A 85 2.15 -7.76 -4.36
CA ASP A 85 1.61 -9.13 -4.33
C ASP A 85 0.61 -9.24 -3.18
N THR A 86 -0.64 -9.59 -3.52
CA THR A 86 -1.76 -9.75 -2.59
C THR A 86 -2.10 -11.21 -2.30
N SER A 87 -1.38 -12.17 -2.88
CA SER A 87 -1.68 -13.61 -2.76
C SER A 87 -1.58 -14.16 -1.33
N GLU A 88 -0.83 -13.50 -0.44
CA GLU A 88 -0.68 -13.87 0.97
C GLU A 88 -1.56 -13.05 1.93
N SER A 89 -2.67 -12.48 1.45
CA SER A 89 -3.59 -11.65 2.25
C SER A 89 -4.08 -12.33 3.55
N ASP A 90 -4.27 -13.64 3.51
CA ASP A 90 -4.86 -14.41 4.61
C ASP A 90 -3.94 -14.45 5.84
N ILE A 91 -2.65 -14.17 5.64
CA ILE A 91 -1.64 -14.18 6.70
C ILE A 91 -1.51 -12.79 7.37
N LEU A 92 -2.40 -11.84 7.08
CA LEU A 92 -2.35 -10.48 7.63
C LEU A 92 -3.23 -10.28 8.87
N VAL A 93 -4.28 -11.10 9.07
CA VAL A 93 -5.23 -10.99 10.20
C VAL A 93 -5.28 -12.29 11.02
N GLY A 94 -4.29 -13.17 10.86
CA GLY A 94 -4.15 -14.36 11.70
C GLY A 94 -3.63 -14.01 13.11
N PRO A 95 -4.00 -14.78 14.15
CA PRO A 95 -3.49 -14.61 15.53
C PRO A 95 -1.98 -14.84 15.66
N ALA A 96 -1.31 -15.27 14.59
CA ALA A 96 0.12 -15.54 14.50
C ALA A 96 0.92 -14.44 13.78
N THR A 97 0.26 -13.42 13.22
CA THR A 97 0.97 -12.19 12.84
C THR A 97 1.00 -11.28 14.05
N PRO A 98 2.16 -11.07 14.70
CA PRO A 98 2.28 -9.98 15.63
C PRO A 98 2.14 -8.71 14.78
N LEU A 99 0.91 -8.18 14.69
CA LEU A 99 0.74 -6.73 14.61
C LEU A 99 1.69 -6.19 15.68
N LEU A 100 2.71 -5.47 15.22
CA LEU A 100 3.97 -5.23 15.90
C LEU A 100 3.81 -5.05 17.42
N PRO A 101 4.69 -5.63 18.25
CA PRO A 101 4.62 -5.50 19.71
C PRO A 101 4.56 -4.06 20.27
N ASP A 102 4.79 -3.01 19.46
CA ASP A 102 4.92 -1.61 19.90
C ASP A 102 4.03 -0.57 19.17
N ALA A 103 3.00 -0.97 18.40
CA ALA A 103 1.99 -0.09 17.79
C ALA A 103 2.49 1.07 16.85
N PRO A 104 1.57 1.92 16.35
CA PRO A 104 1.04 1.91 15.00
C PRO A 104 1.84 2.83 14.07
N HIS A 105 2.69 2.26 13.21
CA HIS A 105 3.33 3.07 12.18
C HIS A 105 2.30 3.22 11.04
N CYS A 106 1.37 4.13 11.22
CA CYS A 106 0.35 4.45 10.23
C CYS A 106 0.69 5.79 9.56
N ASN A 107 0.36 5.89 8.28
CA ASN A 107 0.54 7.11 7.50
C ASN A 107 -0.84 7.68 7.15
N SER A 108 -1.22 8.74 7.87
CA SER A 108 -2.48 9.45 7.68
C SER A 108 -2.44 10.49 6.55
N ARG A 109 -1.29 10.68 5.88
CA ARG A 109 -1.16 11.62 4.76
C ARG A 109 -1.59 11.00 3.44
N ILE A 110 -1.41 9.69 3.31
CA ILE A 110 -1.80 8.97 2.11
C ILE A 110 -3.31 8.86 2.04
N GLN A 111 -3.87 9.48 1.01
CA GLN A 111 -5.30 9.39 0.68
C GLN A 111 -5.56 8.55 -0.56
N ARG A 112 -4.55 8.41 -1.43
CA ARG A 112 -4.60 7.63 -2.66
C ARG A 112 -3.32 6.84 -2.83
N VAL A 113 -3.48 5.56 -3.14
CA VAL A 113 -2.38 4.65 -3.48
C VAL A 113 -2.63 4.15 -4.89
N SER A 114 -1.57 3.91 -5.66
CA SER A 114 -1.68 3.15 -6.88
C SER A 114 -0.98 1.80 -6.79
N PHE A 115 -1.70 0.73 -7.08
CA PHE A 115 -1.14 -0.62 -7.16
C PHE A 115 -0.79 -1.06 -8.60
N SER A 116 -0.80 -0.13 -9.56
CA SER A 116 -0.21 -0.29 -10.91
C SER A 116 -0.45 -1.66 -11.58
N ARG A 117 -1.70 -2.00 -11.94
CA ARG A 117 -2.06 -3.30 -12.58
C ARG A 117 -1.73 -4.56 -11.76
N SER A 118 -1.54 -4.45 -10.45
CA SER A 118 -1.43 -5.64 -9.57
C SER A 118 -2.76 -6.39 -9.54
N LEU A 119 -2.71 -7.70 -9.77
CA LEU A 119 -3.86 -8.58 -9.67
C LEU A 119 -4.32 -8.70 -8.21
N LEU A 120 -5.63 -8.69 -8.01
CA LEU A 120 -6.23 -8.92 -6.69
C LEU A 120 -6.41 -10.44 -6.50
N LEU A 121 -5.48 -11.06 -5.77
CA LEU A 121 -5.45 -12.52 -5.57
C LEU A 121 -5.96 -12.96 -4.19
N GLY A 122 -6.13 -12.03 -3.27
CA GLY A 122 -6.52 -12.28 -1.87
C GLY A 122 -7.93 -11.81 -1.52
N ASP A 123 -8.34 -12.02 -0.26
CA ASP A 123 -9.65 -11.57 0.23
C ASP A 123 -9.73 -10.03 0.30
N PRO A 124 -10.69 -9.39 -0.41
CA PRO A 124 -10.77 -7.94 -0.47
C PRO A 124 -10.99 -7.27 0.89
N ALA A 125 -11.74 -7.90 1.79
CA ALA A 125 -12.03 -7.35 3.11
C ALA A 125 -10.78 -7.35 4.00
N MET A 126 -10.03 -8.45 4.01
CA MET A 126 -8.77 -8.57 4.75
C MET A 126 -7.71 -7.59 4.24
N ILE A 127 -7.59 -7.44 2.92
CA ILE A 127 -6.70 -6.47 2.29
C ILE A 127 -7.13 -5.04 2.65
N GLY A 128 -8.42 -4.73 2.55
CA GLY A 128 -8.97 -3.42 2.90
C GLY A 128 -8.74 -3.05 4.36
N ALA A 129 -8.98 -3.99 5.29
CA ALA A 129 -8.70 -3.81 6.72
C ALA A 129 -7.21 -3.53 6.98
N PHE A 130 -6.32 -4.31 6.35
CA PHE A 130 -4.88 -4.10 6.46
C PHE A 130 -4.47 -2.71 5.93
N LEU A 131 -4.97 -2.31 4.76
CA LEU A 131 -4.67 -1.01 4.17
C LEU A 131 -5.18 0.15 5.03
N LEU A 132 -6.36 0.03 5.65
CA LEU A 132 -6.85 1.04 6.60
C LEU A 132 -6.01 1.10 7.87
N ALA A 133 -5.45 -0.02 8.33
CA ALA A 133 -4.58 -0.05 9.50
C ALA A 133 -3.27 0.73 9.26
N ILE A 134 -2.67 0.62 8.07
CA ILE A 134 -1.41 1.33 7.73
C ILE A 134 -1.66 2.71 7.08
N PHE A 135 -2.79 2.92 6.43
CA PHE A 135 -3.19 4.16 5.77
C PHE A 135 -4.62 4.56 6.17
N PRO A 136 -4.83 5.09 7.38
CA PRO A 136 -6.17 5.34 7.92
C PRO A 136 -7.01 6.34 7.12
N ASN A 137 -6.35 7.21 6.33
CA ASN A 137 -7.02 8.19 5.48
C ASN A 137 -7.10 7.75 4.01
N LEU A 138 -6.75 6.50 3.69
CA LEU A 138 -6.84 5.96 2.34
C LEU A 138 -8.30 5.86 1.91
N THR A 139 -8.64 6.56 0.83
CA THR A 139 -10.01 6.64 0.30
C THR A 139 -10.14 5.98 -1.07
N HIS A 140 -9.05 5.95 -1.86
CA HIS A 140 -9.09 5.46 -3.23
C HIS A 140 -7.83 4.67 -3.56
N ILE A 141 -8.00 3.57 -4.30
CA ILE A 141 -6.92 2.79 -4.88
C ILE A 141 -7.00 2.97 -6.41
N ALA A 142 -5.97 3.55 -7.01
CA ALA A 142 -5.91 3.84 -8.45
C ALA A 142 -5.01 2.85 -9.19
N LEU A 143 -5.19 2.65 -10.49
CA LEU A 143 -4.35 1.73 -11.26
C LEU A 143 -3.21 2.41 -12.01
N GLY A 144 -3.26 3.72 -12.06
CA GLY A 144 -2.23 4.54 -12.63
C GLY A 144 -2.39 5.98 -12.16
N TRP A 145 -1.57 6.85 -12.71
CA TRP A 145 -1.70 8.29 -12.53
C TRP A 145 -2.51 8.94 -13.67
N SER A 146 -3.08 8.11 -14.56
CA SER A 146 -4.00 8.56 -15.60
C SER A 146 -5.42 8.56 -15.04
N GLU A 147 -6.19 9.60 -15.36
CA GLU A 147 -7.59 9.77 -14.93
C GLU A 147 -8.55 8.78 -15.61
N TYR A 148 -8.03 7.85 -16.43
CA TYR A 148 -8.81 6.95 -17.29
C TYR A 148 -8.60 5.46 -16.97
N ASP A 149 -7.70 5.13 -16.04
CA ASP A 149 -7.39 3.74 -15.66
C ASP A 149 -8.06 3.40 -14.31
N GLU A 150 -9.38 3.24 -14.33
CA GLU A 150 -10.15 2.56 -13.29
C GLU A 150 -10.45 1.12 -13.79
N LEU A 151 -10.05 0.09 -13.05
CA LEU A 151 -10.48 -1.29 -13.25
C LEU A 151 -11.36 -1.60 -12.05
N GLU A 152 -12.44 -2.29 -12.37
CA GLU A 152 -13.37 -2.97 -11.47
C GLU A 152 -12.64 -3.90 -10.47
N GLU A 153 -11.40 -4.32 -10.74
CA GLU A 153 -10.71 -5.36 -9.95
C GLU A 153 -10.43 -4.97 -8.49
N TRP A 154 -10.14 -3.69 -8.21
CA TRP A 154 -9.92 -3.20 -6.83
C TRP A 154 -11.16 -2.54 -6.20
N GLU A 155 -12.27 -2.48 -6.93
CA GLU A 155 -13.56 -1.99 -6.43
C GLU A 155 -14.02 -2.73 -5.16
N PRO A 156 -13.93 -4.08 -5.07
CA PRO A 156 -14.33 -4.80 -3.87
C PRO A 156 -13.52 -4.40 -2.61
N VAL A 157 -12.26 -4.02 -2.78
CA VAL A 157 -11.41 -3.55 -1.67
C VAL A 157 -11.85 -2.16 -1.23
N CYS A 158 -12.12 -1.27 -2.18
CA CYS A 158 -12.65 0.07 -1.90
C CYS A 158 -14.00 -0.01 -1.16
N ASP A 159 -14.91 -0.88 -1.61
CA ASP A 159 -16.20 -1.11 -0.98
C ASP A 159 -16.05 -1.66 0.44
N ALA A 160 -15.19 -2.66 0.64
CA ALA A 160 -14.92 -3.21 1.96
C ALA A 160 -14.34 -2.15 2.91
N MET A 161 -13.43 -1.30 2.42
CA MET A 161 -12.88 -0.20 3.21
C MET A 161 -13.95 0.83 3.60
N GLN A 162 -14.90 1.13 2.70
CA GLN A 162 -16.02 2.03 3.00
C GLN A 162 -16.97 1.41 4.03
N ALA A 163 -17.30 0.12 3.88
CA ALA A 163 -18.14 -0.61 4.83
C ALA A 163 -17.53 -0.64 6.24
N LEU A 164 -16.24 -0.95 6.35
CA LEU A 164 -15.50 -0.94 7.63
C LEU A 164 -15.52 0.45 8.30
N ARG A 165 -15.37 1.52 7.51
CA ARG A 165 -15.46 2.90 8.02
C ARG A 165 -16.85 3.24 8.56
N MET A 166 -17.91 2.81 7.87
CA MET A 166 -19.28 3.05 8.32
C MET A 166 -19.59 2.26 9.60
N GLU A 167 -19.08 1.04 9.73
CA GLU A 167 -19.24 0.23 10.93
C GLU A 167 -18.55 0.87 12.14
N SER A 168 -17.30 1.34 11.98
CA SER A 168 -16.59 2.06 13.05
C SER A 168 -17.30 3.35 13.48
N GLN A 169 -17.88 4.12 12.54
CA GLN A 169 -18.63 5.34 12.86
C GLN A 169 -19.94 5.05 13.62
N LYS A 170 -20.62 3.95 13.27
CA LYS A 170 -21.86 3.54 13.92
C LYS A 170 -21.64 3.06 15.36
N GLU A 171 -20.50 2.42 15.64
CA GLU A 171 -20.12 2.00 16.99
C GLU A 171 -19.79 3.19 17.91
N ASP A 172 -19.17 4.24 17.37
CA ASP A 172 -18.89 5.49 18.09
C ASP A 172 -20.17 6.28 18.41
N GLU A 173 -21.15 6.30 17.50
CA GLU A 173 -22.47 6.93 17.72
C GLU A 173 -23.33 6.17 18.74
N LEU A 174 -23.25 4.84 18.78
CA LEU A 174 -24.01 4.02 19.75
C LEU A 174 -23.46 4.18 21.17
N SER A 175 -22.15 4.40 21.31
CA SER A 175 -21.47 4.62 22.60
C SER A 175 -21.68 6.01 23.21
N THR A 176 -22.24 6.96 22.45
CA THR A 176 -22.48 8.34 22.92
C THR A 176 -23.93 8.60 23.37
N THR A 177 -24.79 7.59 23.42
CA THR A 177 -26.13 7.76 24.02
C THR A 177 -26.02 7.95 25.55
N PRO A 178 -26.41 9.11 26.11
CA PRO A 178 -26.48 9.27 27.55
C PRO A 178 -27.66 8.43 28.06
N THR A 179 -27.37 7.53 28.99
CA THR A 179 -28.39 6.92 29.84
C THR A 179 -28.89 8.00 30.79
N ASP A 180 -29.88 8.78 30.37
CA ASP A 180 -30.59 9.70 31.26
C ASP A 180 -31.72 8.93 31.96
N ALA A 181 -31.61 8.88 33.29
CA ALA A 181 -32.59 8.38 34.23
C ALA A 181 -32.95 9.50 35.22
#